data_AF-A0A7X0UXT1-F1
#
_entry.id   AF-A0A7X0UXT1-F1
#
_cell.length_a   1.000
_cell.length_b   1.000
_cell.length_c   1.000
_cell.angle_alpha   90.00
_cell.angle_beta   90.00
_cell.angle_gamma   90.00
#
_symmetry.space_group_name_H-M   'P 1'
#
loop_
_entity.id
_entity.type
_entity.pdbx_description
1 polymer ?
#
loop_
_entity_poly.entity_id
_entity_poly.type
_entity_poly.pdbx_seq_one_letter_code
_entity_poly.pdbx_strand_id
1 'polypeptide(L)'
;MTGRDLQALSNAELEARLQDLQRRAFEAYEDAALAAEARDDRKAYARAEAEVAPLIAEARAANDERVRRLRRRARAWRNAGLAIAVAGSAAISWIALRA
;
A
#
# COMPACT_ATOMS: atom_id res chain seq x y z
N MET A 1 -14.23 5.59 4.07
CA MET A 1 -13.98 4.13 4.17
C MET A 1 -13.10 3.85 5.39
N THR A 2 -13.40 2.84 6.20
CA THR A 2 -12.67 2.58 7.46
C THR A 2 -11.52 1.59 7.26
N GLY A 3 -10.59 1.54 8.22
CA GLY A 3 -9.49 0.57 8.20
C GLY A 3 -9.92 -0.90 8.30
N ARG A 4 -11.18 -1.19 8.70
CA ARG A 4 -11.74 -2.54 8.69
C ARG A 4 -12.21 -2.94 7.29
N ASP A 5 -12.75 -1.99 6.53
CA ASP A 5 -13.22 -2.21 5.16
C ASP A 5 -12.05 -2.56 4.24
N LEU A 6 -10.92 -1.87 4.38
CA LEU A 6 -9.69 -2.15 3.63
C LEU A 6 -9.10 -3.54 3.92
N GLN A 7 -9.33 -4.07 5.12
CA GLN A 7 -8.83 -5.40 5.49
C GLN A 7 -9.59 -6.53 4.80
N ALA A 8 -10.86 -6.31 4.48
CA ALA A 8 -11.70 -7.28 3.80
C ALA A 8 -11.34 -7.40 2.30
N LEU A 9 -10.78 -6.35 1.69
CA LEU A 9 -10.41 -6.34 0.27
C LEU A 9 -9.23 -7.28 -0.02
N SER A 10 -9.29 -7.97 -1.15
CA SER A 10 -8.14 -8.67 -1.75
C SER A 10 -7.06 -7.68 -2.20
N ASN A 11 -5.87 -8.19 -2.52
CA ASN A 11 -4.79 -7.33 -3.04
C ASN A 11 -5.15 -6.71 -4.39
N ALA A 12 -5.87 -7.44 -5.25
CA ALA A 12 -6.31 -6.93 -6.55
C ALA A 12 -7.34 -5.80 -6.38
N GLU A 13 -8.28 -5.96 -5.44
CA GLU A 13 -9.26 -4.92 -5.13
C GLU A 13 -8.60 -3.67 -4.51
N LEU A 14 -7.60 -3.85 -3.63
CA LEU A 14 -6.82 -2.73 -3.10
C LEU A 14 -6.06 -1.97 -4.20
N GLU A 15 -5.55 -2.68 -5.20
CA GLU A 15 -4.84 -2.10 -6.33
C GLU A 15 -5.77 -1.37 -7.29
N ALA A 16 -6.90 -1.97 -7.65
CA ALA A 16 -7.95 -1.32 -8.44
C ALA A 16 -8.47 -0.06 -7.74
N ARG A 17 -8.66 -0.11 -6.42
CA ARG A 17 -9.07 1.05 -5.63
C ARG A 17 -8.02 2.16 -5.63
N LEU A 18 -6.74 1.81 -5.54
CA LEU A 18 -5.65 2.78 -5.60
C LEU A 18 -5.60 3.48 -6.97
N GLN A 19 -5.78 2.72 -8.05
CA GLN A 19 -5.84 3.27 -9.40
C GLN A 19 -7.05 4.20 -9.59
N ASP A 20 -8.22 3.83 -9.08
CA ASP A 20 -9.41 4.69 -9.12
C ASP A 20 -9.21 5.99 -8.36
N LEU A 21 -8.63 5.93 -7.15
CA LEU A 21 -8.33 7.12 -6.35
C LEU A 21 -7.31 8.03 -7.05
N GLN A 22 -6.28 7.46 -7.67
CA GLN A 22 -5.29 8.22 -8.43
C GLN A 22 -5.90 8.88 -9.66
N ARG A 23 -6.76 8.17 -10.41
CA ARG A 23 -7.48 8.71 -11.56
C ARG A 23 -8.33 9.91 -11.14
N ARG A 24 -9.13 9.77 -10.09
CA ARG A 24 -9.98 10.85 -9.58
C ARG A 24 -9.20 12.05 -9.08
N ALA A 25 -8.06 11.82 -8.43
CA ALA A 25 -7.17 12.89 -8.00
C ALA A 25 -6.59 13.65 -9.21
N PHE A 26 -6.21 12.93 -10.26
CA PHE A 26 -5.72 13.52 -11.50
C PHE A 26 -6.80 14.35 -12.21
N GLU A 27 -8.00 13.80 -12.35
CA GLU A 27 -9.17 14.49 -12.94
C GLU A 27 -9.44 15.82 -12.23
N ALA A 28 -9.43 15.84 -10.89
CA ALA A 28 -9.65 17.08 -10.13
C ALA A 28 -8.56 18.15 -10.36
N TYR A 29 -7.30 17.75 -10.53
CA TYR A 29 -6.22 18.70 -10.86
C TYR A 29 -6.27 19.15 -12.32
N GLU A 30 -6.68 18.29 -13.24
CA GLU A 30 -6.87 18.63 -14.65
C GLU A 30 -8.00 19.67 -14.80
N ASP A 31 -9.13 19.44 -14.13
CA ASP A 31 -10.23 20.40 -14.09
C ASP A 31 -9.80 21.75 -13.50
N ALA A 32 -8.95 21.74 -12.46
CA ALA A 32 -8.40 22.96 -11.90
C ALA A 32 -7.43 23.69 -12.85
N ALA A 33 -6.63 22.94 -13.62
CA ALA A 33 -5.75 23.52 -14.63
C ALA A 33 -6.57 24.22 -15.72
N LEU A 34 -7.60 23.55 -16.24
CA LEU A 34 -8.52 24.11 -17.23
C LEU A 34 -9.25 25.35 -16.69
N ALA A 35 -9.67 25.33 -15.43
CA ALA A 35 -10.32 26.48 -14.79
C ALA A 35 -9.36 27.66 -14.59
N ALA A 36 -8.11 27.39 -14.21
CA ALA A 36 -7.08 28.41 -14.05
C ALA A 36 -6.76 29.09 -15.39
N GLU A 37 -6.63 28.31 -16.47
CA GLU A 37 -6.38 28.82 -17.82
C GLU A 37 -7.56 29.60 -18.40
N ALA A 38 -8.78 29.08 -18.25
CA ALA A 38 -9.97 29.67 -18.87
C ALA A 38 -10.50 30.91 -18.13
N ARG A 39 -10.26 31.04 -16.82
CA ARG A 39 -10.89 32.08 -15.98
C ARG A 39 -9.90 32.94 -15.18
N ASP A 40 -8.58 32.76 -15.37
CA ASP A 40 -7.52 33.30 -14.49
C ASP A 40 -7.83 33.02 -12.99
N ASP A 41 -8.47 31.87 -12.73
CA ASP A 41 -8.90 31.51 -11.38
C ASP A 41 -7.75 30.89 -10.61
N ARG A 42 -6.91 31.76 -10.02
CA ARG A 42 -5.77 31.35 -9.19
C ARG A 42 -6.15 30.51 -7.97
N LYS A 43 -7.45 30.46 -7.59
CA LYS A 43 -7.93 29.64 -6.47
C LYS A 43 -8.37 28.24 -6.92
N ALA A 44 -8.41 27.94 -8.21
CA ALA A 44 -8.78 26.62 -8.73
C ALA A 44 -7.91 25.50 -8.14
N TYR A 45 -6.58 25.67 -8.14
CA TYR A 45 -5.67 24.70 -7.55
C TYR A 45 -5.85 24.52 -6.04
N ALA A 46 -6.10 25.61 -5.30
CA ALA A 46 -6.33 25.50 -3.85
C ALA A 46 -7.62 24.70 -3.52
N ARG A 47 -8.65 24.79 -4.37
CA ARG A 47 -9.87 23.99 -4.25
C ARG A 47 -9.62 22.53 -4.61
N ALA A 48 -8.93 22.27 -5.73
CA ALA A 48 -8.56 20.91 -6.10
C ALA A 48 -7.70 20.24 -5.01
N GLU A 49 -6.75 20.96 -4.41
CA GLU A 49 -5.96 20.43 -3.29
C GLU A 49 -6.86 20.01 -2.11
N ALA A 50 -7.85 20.83 -1.75
CA ALA A 50 -8.79 20.50 -0.69
C ALA A 50 -9.69 19.30 -1.04
N GLU A 51 -10.07 19.15 -2.31
CA GLU A 51 -10.88 18.04 -2.81
C GLU A 51 -10.09 16.72 -2.90
N VAL A 52 -8.81 16.81 -3.27
CA VAL A 52 -7.93 15.65 -3.46
C VAL A 52 -7.33 15.17 -2.14
N ALA A 53 -7.15 16.04 -1.14
CA ALA A 53 -6.66 15.68 0.19
C ALA A 53 -7.32 14.41 0.80
N PRO A 54 -8.66 14.27 0.85
CA PRO A 54 -9.28 13.03 1.33
C PRO A 54 -8.99 11.81 0.43
N LEU A 55 -8.91 11.99 -0.89
CA LEU A 55 -8.57 10.90 -1.82
C LEU A 55 -7.14 10.38 -1.57
N ILE A 56 -6.18 11.28 -1.33
CA ILE A 56 -4.81 10.93 -0.99
C ILE A 56 -4.76 10.20 0.36
N ALA A 57 -5.54 10.65 1.35
CA ALA A 57 -5.61 9.98 2.64
C ALA A 57 -6.14 8.54 2.51
N GLU A 58 -7.19 8.34 1.71
CA GLU A 58 -7.70 7.00 1.39
C GLU A 58 -6.68 6.14 0.63
N ALA A 59 -5.98 6.72 -0.34
CA ALA A 59 -4.96 6.03 -1.13
C ALA A 59 -3.79 5.57 -0.24
N ARG A 60 -3.34 6.42 0.69
CA ARG A 60 -2.32 6.06 1.69
C ARG A 60 -2.78 4.91 2.57
N ALA A 61 -4.00 4.96 3.08
CA ALA A 61 -4.54 3.89 3.91
C ALA A 61 -4.61 2.54 3.16
N ALA A 62 -5.02 2.55 1.89
CA ALA A 62 -5.04 1.35 1.05
C ALA A 62 -3.62 0.80 0.78
N ASN A 63 -2.64 1.68 0.53
CA ASN A 63 -1.26 1.29 0.33
C ASN A 63 -0.62 0.72 1.61
N ASP A 64 -0.88 1.34 2.76
CA ASP A 64 -0.39 0.86 4.06
C ASP A 64 -0.89 -0.56 4.36
N GLU A 65 -2.13 -0.88 3.98
CA GLU A 65 -2.65 -2.24 4.07
C GLU A 65 -1.84 -3.23 3.22
N ARG A 66 -1.55 -2.88 1.95
CA ARG A 66 -0.74 -3.71 1.06
C ARG A 66 0.65 -3.94 1.64
N VAL A 67 1.31 -2.88 2.11
CA VAL A 67 2.64 -2.95 2.73
C VAL A 67 2.61 -3.81 3.99
N ARG A 68 1.56 -3.70 4.81
CA ARG A 68 1.39 -4.52 6.01
C ARG A 68 1.29 -6.00 5.67
N ARG A 69 0.53 -6.36 4.63
CA ARG A 69 0.45 -7.76 4.15
C ARG A 69 1.78 -8.28 3.64
N LEU A 70 2.50 -7.45 2.88
CA LEU A 70 3.84 -7.79 2.39
C LEU A 70 4.82 -8.03 3.54
N ARG A 71 4.81 -7.17 4.56
CA ARG A 71 5.63 -7.32 5.77
C ARG A 71 5.28 -8.61 6.54
N ARG A 72 4.01 -8.99 6.63
CA ARG A 72 3.61 -10.28 7.25
C ARG A 72 4.18 -11.46 6.49
N ARG A 73 4.07 -11.47 5.15
CA ARG A 73 4.67 -12.52 4.30
C ARG A 73 6.19 -12.58 4.47
N ALA A 74 6.86 -11.43 4.42
CA ALA A 74 8.31 -11.36 4.62
C ALA A 74 8.75 -11.93 5.98
N ARG A 75 8.01 -11.64 7.05
CA ARG A 75 8.26 -12.23 8.38
C ARG A 75 8.06 -13.75 8.38
N ALA A 76 7.03 -14.26 7.73
CA ALA A 76 6.79 -15.70 7.62
C ALA A 76 7.95 -16.40 6.90
N TRP A 77 8.42 -15.86 5.78
CA TRP A 77 9.59 -16.37 5.06
C TRP A 77 10.86 -16.34 5.90
N ARG A 78 11.09 -15.24 6.63
CA ARG A 78 12.23 -15.14 7.56
C ARG A 78 12.17 -16.23 8.62
N ASN A 79 11.01 -16.46 9.22
CA ASN A 79 10.84 -17.47 10.25
C ASN A 79 11.03 -18.89 9.70
N ALA A 80 10.54 -19.16 8.49
CA ALA A 80 10.77 -20.45 7.82
C ALA A 80 12.27 -20.69 7.56
N GLY A 81 12.99 -19.69 7.06
CA GLY A 81 14.44 -19.77 6.87
C GLY A 81 15.20 -20.05 8.17
N LEU A 82 14.84 -19.36 9.26
CA LEU A 82 15.41 -19.61 10.59
C LEU A 82 15.14 -21.05 11.07
N ALA A 83 13.92 -21.55 10.89
CA ALA A 83 13.57 -22.92 11.29
C ALA A 83 14.41 -23.96 10.53
N ILE A 84 14.60 -23.77 9.22
CA ILE A 84 15.45 -24.64 8.40
C ILE A 84 16.90 -24.59 8.87
N ALA A 85 17.43 -23.40 9.14
CA ALA A 85 18.81 -23.23 9.61
C ALA A 85 19.03 -23.93 10.97
N VAL A 86 18.09 -23.80 11.90
CA VAL A 86 18.13 -24.47 13.21
C VAL A 86 18.06 -25.99 13.05
N ALA A 87 17.10 -26.50 12.26
CA ALA A 87 16.94 -27.93 12.04
C ALA A 87 18.18 -28.55 11.36
N GLY A 88 18.74 -27.89 10.34
CA GLY A 88 19.96 -28.31 9.67
C GLY A 88 21.17 -28.33 10.63
N SER A 89 21.33 -27.28 11.43
CA SER A 89 22.43 -27.21 12.42
C SER A 89 22.32 -28.31 13.47
N ALA A 90 21.10 -28.59 13.94
CA ALA A 90 20.84 -29.67 14.90
C ALA A 90 21.14 -31.05 14.29
N ALA A 91 20.74 -31.29 13.04
CA ALA A 91 21.02 -32.54 12.34
C ALA A 91 22.53 -32.76 12.15
N ILE A 92 23.27 -31.74 11.71
CA ILE A 92 24.74 -31.80 11.56
C ILE A 92 25.39 -32.10 12.91
N SER A 93 24.98 -31.40 13.96
CA SER A 93 25.53 -31.59 15.31
C SER A 93 25.25 -33.01 15.83
N TRP A 94 24.06 -33.54 15.59
CA TRP A 94 23.70 -34.91 15.96
C TRP A 94 24.54 -35.96 15.23
N ILE A 95 24.77 -35.79 13.93
CA ILE A 95 25.64 -36.67 13.15
C ILE A 95 27.08 -36.60 13.71
N ALA A 96 27.60 -35.40 13.94
CA ALA A 96 28.95 -35.21 14.45
C ALA A 96 29.18 -35.79 15.85
N LEU A 97 28.15 -35.79 16.71
CA LEU A 97 28.22 -36.40 18.05
C LEU A 97 28.08 -37.94 18.03
N ARG A 98 27.56 -38.50 16.94
CA ARG A 98 27.36 -39.95 16.77
C ARG A 98 28.48 -40.62 15.97
N ALA A 99 29.28 -39.83 15.25
CA ALA A 99 30.50 -40.26 14.56
C ALA A 99 31.67 -40.40 15.53
#